data_AF-A0A963NMS4-F1
#
_entry.id   AF-A0A963NMS4-F1
#
_cell.length_a   1.000
_cell.length_b   1.000
_cell.length_c   1.000
_cell.angle_alpha   90.00
_cell.angle_beta   90.00
_cell.angle_gamma   90.00
#
_symmetry.space_group_name_H-M   'P 1'
#
loop_
_entity.id
_entity.type
_entity.pdbx_description
1 polymer ?
#
loop_
_entity_poly.entity_id
_entity_poly.type
_entity_poly.pdbx_seq_one_letter_code
_entity_poly.pdbx_strand_id
1 'polypeptide(L)'
;RGIGLYTIDGQVAVDRICRFEDLAGELDALRRQWGIAEPLELPRLKAQYRRDRRSAREVLGDDDRLRIAELFRDEIALMGYRFDG
;
A
#
# COMPACT_ATOMS: atom_id res chain seq x y z
N ARG A 1 -2.83 -12.47 -5.80
CA ARG A 1 -4.01 -11.60 -6.05
C ARG A 1 -3.51 -10.17 -5.93
N GLY A 2 -3.54 -9.39 -7.02
CA GLY A 2 -3.09 -7.98 -7.09
C GLY A 2 -4.25 -7.03 -6.81
N ILE A 3 -4.54 -6.10 -7.75
CA ILE A 3 -5.70 -5.18 -7.65
C ILE A 3 -7.05 -5.89 -7.38
N GLY A 4 -7.19 -7.15 -7.78
CA GLY A 4 -8.37 -7.98 -7.53
C GLY A 4 -8.66 -8.28 -6.05
N LEU A 5 -7.81 -7.87 -5.11
CA LEU A 5 -8.14 -7.86 -3.68
C LEU A 5 -9.06 -6.70 -3.28
N TYR A 6 -9.03 -5.61 -4.06
CA TYR A 6 -9.70 -4.35 -3.78
C TYR A 6 -10.82 -4.05 -4.79
N THR A 7 -10.99 -4.89 -5.81
CA THR A 7 -11.89 -4.65 -6.94
C THR A 7 -12.81 -5.83 -7.24
N ILE A 8 -14.03 -5.52 -7.71
CA ILE A 8 -14.99 -6.45 -8.31
C ILE A 8 -15.30 -5.88 -9.70
N ASP A 9 -15.20 -6.69 -10.75
CA ASP A 9 -15.38 -6.27 -12.15
C ASP A 9 -14.52 -5.04 -12.53
N GLY A 10 -13.30 -4.96 -11.98
CA GLY A 10 -12.36 -3.86 -12.20
C GLY A 10 -12.74 -2.54 -11.49
N GLN A 11 -13.84 -2.52 -10.73
CA GLN A 11 -14.27 -1.37 -9.94
C GLN A 11 -13.88 -1.56 -8.47
N VAL A 12 -13.44 -0.49 -7.82
CA VAL A 12 -13.08 -0.52 -6.39
C VAL A 12 -14.32 -0.89 -5.57
N ALA A 13 -14.20 -1.95 -4.78
CA ALA A 13 -15.30 -2.55 -4.02
C ALA A 13 -15.04 -2.53 -2.50
N VAL A 14 -14.16 -1.63 -2.04
CA VAL A 14 -13.80 -1.44 -0.63
C VAL A 14 -13.96 0.03 -0.27
N ASP A 15 -14.37 0.32 0.96
CA ASP A 15 -14.51 1.70 1.45
C ASP A 15 -13.17 2.39 1.69
N ARG A 16 -12.12 1.62 2.01
CA ARG A 16 -10.78 2.12 2.31
C ARG A 16 -9.69 1.11 2.03
N ILE A 17 -8.56 1.60 1.53
CA ILE A 17 -7.31 0.85 1.37
C ILE A 17 -6.26 1.47 2.31
N CYS A 18 -5.86 0.74 3.35
CA CYS A 18 -4.88 1.22 4.33
C CYS A 18 -3.45 0.91 3.88
N ARG A 19 -2.58 1.92 3.92
CA ARG A 19 -1.15 1.79 3.57
C ARG A 19 -0.36 1.20 4.74
N PHE A 20 0.52 0.24 4.43
CA PHE A 20 1.37 -0.38 5.44
C PHE A 20 2.45 0.58 5.96
N GLU A 21 2.92 1.47 5.09
CA GLU A 21 3.95 2.47 5.39
C GLU A 21 3.51 3.47 6.46
N ASP A 22 2.20 3.67 6.62
CA ASP A 22 1.59 4.54 7.64
C ASP A 22 0.44 3.83 8.36
N LEU A 23 0.66 2.58 8.78
CA LEU A 23 -0.39 1.76 9.39
C LEU A 23 -0.96 2.39 10.68
N ALA A 24 -0.12 3.11 11.44
CA ALA A 24 -0.54 3.79 12.66
C ALA A 24 -1.46 4.99 12.36
N GLY A 25 -1.12 5.80 11.34
CA GLY A 25 -1.97 6.89 10.90
C GLY A 25 -3.30 6.41 10.32
N GLU A 26 -3.26 5.35 9.52
CA GLU A 26 -4.47 4.72 8.96
C GLU A 26 -5.40 4.16 10.04
N LEU A 27 -4.83 3.53 11.08
CA LEU A 27 -5.60 3.02 12.22
C LEU A 27 -6.25 4.15 13.03
N ASP A 28 -5.52 5.24 13.29
CA ASP A 28 -6.09 6.39 14.00
C ASP A 28 -7.21 7.08 13.20
N ALA A 29 -7.06 7.15 11.86
CA ALA A 29 -8.10 7.68 10.99
C ALA A 29 -9.39 6.83 11.06
N LEU A 30 -9.27 5.50 11.01
CA LEU A 30 -10.40 4.58 11.17
C LEU A 30 -11.03 4.67 12.55
N ARG A 31 -10.20 4.74 13.60
CA ARG A 31 -10.65 4.93 14.98
C ARG A 31 -11.57 6.14 15.11
N ARG A 32 -11.13 7.29 14.57
CA ARG A 32 -11.92 8.53 14.57
C ARG A 32 -13.18 8.42 13.73
N GLN A 33 -13.10 7.78 12.57
CA GLN A 33 -14.25 7.55 11.68
C GLN A 33 -15.35 6.72 12.36
N TRP A 34 -14.98 5.73 13.17
CA TRP A 34 -15.92 4.86 13.89
C TRP A 34 -16.29 5.36 15.29
N GLY A 35 -15.77 6.51 15.73
CA GLY A 35 -16.08 7.09 17.03
C GLY A 35 -15.52 6.32 18.22
N ILE A 36 -14.44 5.56 18.03
CA ILE A 36 -13.78 4.83 19.11
C ILE A 36 -12.90 5.81 19.91
N ALA A 37 -13.17 5.96 21.19
CA ALA A 37 -12.47 6.92 22.03
C ALA A 37 -11.07 6.42 22.42
N GLU A 38 -10.93 5.12 22.66
CA GLU A 38 -9.69 4.50 23.13
C GLU A 38 -8.68 4.35 22.00
N PRO A 39 -7.40 4.67 22.22
CA PRO A 39 -6.36 4.42 21.23
C PRO A 39 -6.24 2.92 20.95
N LEU A 40 -6.21 2.57 19.66
CA LEU A 40 -5.97 1.20 19.21
C LEU A 40 -4.47 0.99 19.04
N GLU A 41 -3.91 0.03 19.76
CA GLU A 41 -2.48 -0.31 19.69
C GLU A 41 -2.23 -1.35 18.60
N LEU A 42 -1.26 -1.08 17.73
CA LEU A 42 -0.84 -2.05 16.73
C LEU A 42 -0.06 -3.19 17.39
N PRO A 43 -0.32 -4.47 17.02
CA PRO A 43 0.47 -5.57 17.51
C PRO A 43 1.93 -5.41 17.04
N ARG A 44 2.88 -5.73 17.94
CA ARG A 44 4.31 -5.70 17.60
C ARG A 44 4.60 -6.73 16.51
N LEU A 45 4.86 -6.26 15.30
CA LEU A 45 5.21 -7.13 14.18
C LEU A 45 6.60 -7.74 14.40
N LYS A 46 6.77 -9.03 14.09
CA LYS A 46 8.11 -9.63 14.02
C LYS A 46 8.85 -9.03 12.81
N ALA A 47 9.77 -8.12 13.07
CA ALA A 47 10.55 -7.40 12.06
C ALA A 47 11.54 -8.27 11.23
N GLN A 48 11.44 -9.60 11.29
CA GLN A 48 12.50 -10.52 10.83
C GLN A 48 12.40 -10.98 9.37
N TYR A 49 11.42 -10.53 8.59
CA TYR A 49 11.16 -11.15 7.26
C TYR A 49 11.79 -10.44 6.06
N ARG A 50 12.45 -9.28 6.21
CA ARG A 50 13.12 -8.61 5.07
C ARG A 50 14.58 -9.02 4.97
N ARG A 51 14.87 -10.03 4.13
CA ARG A 51 16.25 -10.50 3.84
C ARG A 51 17.00 -9.58 2.88
N ASP A 52 16.31 -8.87 1.99
CA ASP A 52 16.88 -7.87 1.10
C ASP A 52 16.36 -6.48 1.48
N ARG A 53 17.30 -5.55 1.72
CA ARG A 53 17.03 -4.17 2.14
C ARG A 53 17.36 -3.15 1.05
N ARG A 54 17.81 -3.58 -0.13
CA ARG A 54 18.06 -2.69 -1.26
C ARG A 54 16.76 -2.00 -1.63
N SER A 55 16.84 -0.69 -1.86
CA SER A 55 15.68 0.05 -2.31
C SER A 55 15.32 -0.40 -3.73
N ALA A 56 14.04 -0.43 -4.06
CA ALA A 56 13.60 -0.72 -5.44
C ALA A 56 14.26 0.23 -6.46
N ARG A 57 14.69 1.41 -6.01
CA ARG A 57 15.42 2.39 -6.82
C ARG A 57 16.81 1.94 -7.25
N GLU A 58 17.50 1.17 -6.42
CA GLU A 58 18.87 0.69 -6.70
C GLU A 58 18.88 -0.55 -7.62
N VAL A 59 17.73 -1.21 -7.79
CA VAL A 59 17.64 -2.49 -8.50
C VAL A 59 16.89 -2.35 -9.83
N LEU A 60 15.96 -1.39 -9.94
CA LEU A 60 15.14 -1.18 -11.15
C LEU A 60 15.73 -0.06 -12.01
N GLY A 61 16.14 -0.41 -13.23
CA GLY A 61 16.50 0.56 -14.26
C GLY A 61 15.30 1.31 -14.82
N ASP A 62 15.54 2.26 -15.73
CA ASP A 62 14.48 3.10 -16.31
C ASP A 62 13.49 2.29 -17.16
N ASP A 63 13.98 1.33 -17.95
CA ASP A 63 13.15 0.43 -18.76
C ASP A 63 12.25 -0.46 -17.89
N ASP A 64 12.76 -0.93 -16.75
CA ASP A 64 11.99 -1.74 -15.80
C ASP A 64 10.85 -0.92 -15.19
N ARG A 65 11.11 0.34 -14.85
CA ARG A 65 10.11 1.25 -14.26
C ARG A 65 8.99 1.55 -15.25
N LEU A 66 9.33 1.81 -16.51
CA LEU A 66 8.33 2.03 -17.56
C LEU A 66 7.45 0.80 -17.74
N ARG A 67 8.06 -0.39 -17.77
CA ARG A 67 7.33 -1.65 -17.91
C ARG A 67 6.42 -1.94 -16.72
N ILE A 68 6.88 -1.68 -15.50
CA ILE A 68 6.08 -1.82 -14.28
C ILE A 68 4.94 -0.80 -14.27
N ALA A 69 5.20 0.45 -14.65
CA ALA A 69 4.18 1.49 -14.72
C ALA A 69 3.07 1.15 -15.72
N GLU A 70 3.40 0.51 -16.84
CA GLU A 70 2.43 0.03 -17.82
C GLU A 70 1.63 -1.17 -17.30
N LEU A 71 2.30 -2.19 -16.78
CA LEU A 71 1.67 -3.44 -16.34
C LEU A 71 0.79 -3.29 -15.10
N PHE A 72 1.16 -2.39 -14.18
CA PHE A 72 0.48 -2.16 -12.91
C PHE A 72 -0.17 -0.77 -12.85
N ARG A 73 -0.55 -0.22 -14.02
CA ARG A 73 -1.13 1.12 -14.12
C ARG A 73 -2.34 1.28 -13.19
N ASP A 74 -3.22 0.30 -13.19
CA ASP A 74 -4.46 0.35 -12.41
C ASP A 74 -4.17 0.24 -10.91
N GLU A 75 -3.27 -0.65 -10.49
CA GLU A 75 -2.79 -0.71 -9.11
C GLU A 75 -2.15 0.59 -8.66
N ILE A 76 -1.27 1.17 -9.48
CA ILE A 76 -0.54 2.40 -9.17
C ILE A 76 -1.52 3.57 -9.04
N ALA A 77 -2.49 3.66 -9.95
CA ALA A 77 -3.55 4.66 -9.90
C ALA A 77 -4.43 4.50 -8.65
N LEU A 78 -4.84 3.26 -8.33
CA LEU A 78 -5.66 2.96 -7.16
C LEU A 78 -4.94 3.25 -5.84
N MET A 79 -3.66 2.89 -5.74
CA MET A 79 -2.86 3.03 -4.52
C MET A 79 -2.24 4.42 -4.37
N GLY A 80 -2.27 5.22 -5.44
CA GLY A 80 -1.63 6.54 -5.47
C GLY A 80 -0.10 6.48 -5.41
N TYR A 81 0.50 5.36 -5.81
CA TYR A 81 1.95 5.24 -5.86
C TYR A 81 2.50 6.15 -6.97
N ARG A 82 3.65 6.75 -6.71
CA ARG A 82 4.42 7.48 -7.71
C ARG A 82 5.85 6.99 -7.66
N PHE A 83 6.44 6.80 -8.84
CA PHE A 83 7.89 6.76 -8.95
C PHE A 83 8.37 8.19 -8.79
N ASP A 84 8.53 8.66 -7.55
CA ASP A 84 9.20 9.94 -7.32
C ASP A 84 10.63 9.80 -7.90
N GLY A 85 10.95 10.68 -8.84
CA GLY A 85 12.22 10.77 -9.56
C GLY A 85 13.39 11.13 -8.66
#